data_AF-A0A151WRQ6-F1
#
_entry.id   AF-A0A151WRQ6-F1
#
_cell.length_a   1.000
_cell.length_b   1.000
_cell.length_c   1.000
_cell.angle_alpha   90.00
_cell.angle_beta   90.00
_cell.angle_gamma   90.00
#
_symmetry.space_group_name_H-M   'P 1'
#
loop_
_entity.id
_entity.type
_entity.pdbx_description
1 polymer ?
#
loop_
_entity_poly.entity_id
_entity_poly.type
_entity_poly.pdbx_seq_one_letter_code
_entity_poly.pdbx_strand_id
1 'polypeptide(L)'
;LGTVWIQCPTILAAEVSTDNKIRIGWTNAKIEVLKKRPLKYFKCLAIRHVRQRCSSSNDRSGACINCRELGHQVRECRNRPCCPVYRERDYPYVHRAGSDNCRPVLPMQTNAVRRNSFRTGEF
;
A
#
# COMPACT_ATOMS: atom_id res chain seq x y z
N LEU A 1 20.58 4.22 18.25
CA LEU A 1 20.56 4.24 16.76
C LEU A 1 19.48 5.20 16.30
N GLY A 2 19.82 6.22 15.52
CA GLY A 2 18.85 7.14 14.93
C GLY A 2 18.67 6.83 13.45
N THR A 3 17.42 6.76 12.99
CA THR A 3 17.07 6.70 11.57
C THR A 3 16.21 7.90 11.24
N VAL A 4 16.46 8.55 10.10
CA VAL A 4 15.69 9.69 9.63
C VAL A 4 15.14 9.39 8.24
N TRP A 5 13.93 9.85 7.96
CA TRP A 5 13.32 9.78 6.65
C TRP A 5 13.44 11.13 5.96
N ILE A 6 13.90 11.12 4.71
CA ILE A 6 13.94 12.30 3.84
C ILE A 6 13.16 12.01 2.57
N GLN A 7 12.49 13.04 2.04
CA GLN A 7 11.93 13.00 0.69
C GLN A 7 12.89 13.75 -0.24
N CYS A 8 13.21 13.13 -1.38
CA CYS A 8 14.06 13.73 -2.38
C CYS A 8 13.55 13.42 -3.80
N PRO A 9 13.98 14.18 -4.81
CA PRO A 9 13.70 13.87 -6.21
C PRO A 9 14.23 12.48 -6.60
N THR A 10 13.54 11.81 -7.51
CA THR A 10 13.87 10.44 -7.94
C THR A 10 15.29 10.32 -8.51
N ILE A 11 15.77 11.36 -9.20
CA ILE A 11 17.11 11.39 -9.80
C ILE A 11 18.17 11.34 -8.70
N LEU A 12 18.07 12.22 -7.70
CA LEU A 12 18.97 12.24 -6.55
C LEU A 12 18.90 10.94 -5.74
N ALA A 13 17.69 10.39 -5.57
CA ALA A 13 17.52 9.11 -4.90
C ALA A 13 18.26 7.97 -5.62
N ALA A 14 18.25 7.96 -6.96
CA ALA A 14 18.94 6.96 -7.76
C ALA A 14 20.46 7.09 -7.63
N GLU A 15 20.99 8.30 -7.76
CA GLU A 15 22.43 8.58 -7.61
C GLU A 15 22.95 8.19 -6.22
N VAL A 16 22.25 8.61 -5.16
CA VAL A 16 22.69 8.35 -3.79
C VAL A 16 22.52 6.87 -3.40
N SER A 17 21.65 6.14 -4.10
CA SER A 17 21.42 4.72 -3.85
C SER A 17 22.51 3.79 -4.40
N THR A 18 23.34 4.23 -5.34
CA THR A 18 24.41 3.39 -5.91
C THR A 18 25.46 3.05 -4.86
N ASP A 19 25.90 4.05 -4.09
CA ASP A 19 26.95 3.91 -3.09
C ASP A 19 26.43 3.39 -1.73
N ASN A 20 25.10 3.36 -1.54
CA ASN A 20 24.40 2.90 -0.32
C ASN A 20 24.85 3.59 0.99
N LYS A 21 25.61 4.69 0.89
CA LYS A 21 26.13 5.46 2.01
C LYS A 21 26.25 6.93 1.64
N ILE A 22 26.06 7.80 2.63
CA ILE A 22 26.31 9.23 2.52
C ILE A 22 27.21 9.69 3.64
N ARG A 23 28.13 10.62 3.33
CA ARG A 23 28.96 11.26 4.34
C ARG A 23 28.26 12.50 4.88
N ILE A 24 27.99 12.52 6.18
CA ILE A 24 27.42 13.65 6.90
C ILE A 24 28.51 14.15 7.86
N GLY A 25 29.21 15.22 7.47
CA GLY A 25 30.39 15.72 8.18
C GLY A 25 31.50 14.66 8.26
N TRP A 26 31.73 14.13 9.47
CA TRP A 26 32.75 13.11 9.77
C TRP A 26 32.20 11.69 9.83
N THR A 27 30.89 11.50 9.65
CA THR A 27 30.23 10.19 9.79
C THR A 27 29.73 9.66 8.45
N ASN A 28 29.84 8.34 8.24
CA ASN A 28 29.20 7.65 7.12
C ASN A 28 27.87 7.05 7.58
N ALA A 29 26.77 7.47 6.97
CA ALA A 29 25.43 6.96 7.23
C ALA A 29 25.00 5.99 6.11
N LYS A 30 24.47 4.82 6.49
CA LYS A 30 23.88 3.86 5.54
C LYS A 30 22.58 4.40 4.98
N ILE A 31 22.39 4.26 3.68
CA ILE A 31 21.16 4.64 2.99
C ILE A 31 20.43 3.39 2.54
N GLU A 32 19.12 3.38 2.74
CA GLU A 32 18.22 2.34 2.25
C GLU A 32 17.07 3.01 1.49
N VAL A 33 16.96 2.71 0.19
CA VAL A 33 15.86 3.22 -0.63
C VAL A 33 14.57 2.53 -0.21
N LEU A 34 13.60 3.32 0.25
CA LEU A 34 12.27 2.80 0.49
C LEU A 34 11.51 2.56 -0.81
N LYS A 35 10.96 1.36 -0.93
CA LYS A 35 9.89 1.10 -1.90
C LYS A 35 8.73 2.05 -1.63
N LYS A 36 8.19 2.63 -2.70
CA LYS A 36 6.99 3.47 -2.62
C LYS A 36 5.88 2.68 -1.96
N ARG A 37 5.45 3.10 -0.76
CA ARG A 37 4.30 2.48 -0.09
C ARG A 37 3.08 2.68 -0.99
N PRO A 38 2.36 1.61 -1.35
CA PRO A 38 1.24 1.74 -2.25
C PRO A 38 0.14 2.58 -1.58
N LEU A 39 -0.50 3.45 -2.36
CA LEU A 39 -1.66 4.21 -1.90
C LEU A 39 -2.76 3.21 -1.52
N LYS A 40 -3.23 3.29 -0.28
CA LYS A 40 -4.36 2.49 0.23
C LYS A 40 -5.40 3.44 0.81
N TYR A 41 -6.66 3.20 0.49
CA TYR A 41 -7.74 3.95 1.13
C TYR A 41 -8.14 3.25 2.43
N PHE A 42 -8.11 3.99 3.54
CA PHE A 42 -8.21 3.44 4.90
C PHE A 42 -9.55 2.76 5.20
N LYS A 43 -10.65 3.18 4.55
CA LYS A 43 -11.97 2.57 4.77
C LYS A 43 -12.09 1.19 4.13
N CYS A 44 -11.74 1.07 2.86
CA CYS A 44 -11.93 -0.18 2.12
C CYS A 44 -10.73 -1.13 2.21
N LEU A 45 -9.54 -0.60 2.53
CA LEU A 45 -8.26 -1.30 2.61
C LEU A 45 -7.77 -1.91 1.28
N ALA A 46 -8.42 -1.58 0.15
CA ALA A 46 -7.93 -1.93 -1.16
C ALA A 46 -6.81 -0.98 -1.62
N ILE A 47 -5.94 -1.51 -2.46
CA ILE A 47 -4.68 -0.90 -2.89
C ILE A 47 -4.91 -0.13 -4.20
N ARG A 48 -4.09 0.88 -4.48
CA ARG A 48 -4.03 1.65 -5.75
C ARG A 48 -5.20 2.56 -6.05
N HIS A 49 -6.04 2.90 -5.07
CA HIS A 49 -7.07 3.91 -5.28
C HIS A 49 -7.23 4.83 -4.06
N VAL A 50 -7.80 6.01 -4.32
CA VAL A 50 -8.05 7.08 -3.35
C VAL A 50 -9.57 7.20 -3.10
N ARG A 51 -9.98 7.96 -2.08
CA ARG A 51 -11.40 8.13 -1.66
C ARG A 51 -12.36 8.33 -2.84
N GLN A 52 -12.02 9.18 -3.80
CA GLN A 52 -12.86 9.50 -4.96
C GLN A 52 -13.10 8.33 -5.93
N ARG A 53 -12.25 7.30 -5.92
CA ARG A 53 -12.35 6.12 -6.80
C ARG A 53 -12.72 4.86 -6.03
N CYS A 54 -13.16 5.00 -4.77
CA CYS A 54 -13.55 3.88 -3.94
C CYS A 54 -15.02 3.56 -4.19
N SER A 55 -15.29 2.46 -4.90
CA SER A 55 -16.65 1.97 -5.16
C SER A 55 -17.18 1.04 -4.06
N SER A 56 -16.37 0.71 -3.04
CA SER A 56 -16.81 -0.20 -1.99
C SER A 56 -17.69 0.51 -0.96
N SER A 57 -18.88 -0.03 -0.71
CA SER A 57 -19.77 0.40 0.38
C SER A 57 -19.24 0.03 1.78
N ASN A 58 -18.39 -1.01 1.85
CA ASN A 58 -17.94 -1.58 3.13
C ASN A 58 -16.89 -0.69 3.81
N ASP A 59 -17.28 -0.06 4.93
CA ASP A 59 -16.37 0.65 5.82
C ASP A 59 -15.71 -0.34 6.80
N ARG A 60 -14.41 -0.54 6.64
CA ARG A 60 -13.56 -1.42 7.47
C ARG A 60 -12.56 -0.63 8.30
N SER A 61 -12.77 0.68 8.45
CA SER A 61 -11.86 1.56 9.19
C SER A 61 -11.71 1.18 10.67
N GLY A 62 -12.76 0.62 11.29
CA GLY A 62 -12.74 0.12 12.66
C GLY A 62 -12.23 -1.32 12.83
N ALA A 63 -11.93 -2.03 11.74
CA ALA A 63 -11.50 -3.41 11.79
C ALA A 63 -10.01 -3.55 12.11
N CYS A 64 -9.65 -4.58 12.87
CA CYS A 64 -8.27 -4.91 13.18
C CYS A 64 -7.44 -5.02 11.91
N ILE A 65 -6.31 -4.33 11.85
CA ILE A 65 -5.53 -4.26 10.60
C ILE A 65 -4.80 -5.56 10.25
N ASN A 66 -4.82 -6.56 11.14
CA ASN A 66 -4.23 -7.87 10.93
C ASN A 66 -5.28 -8.89 10.45
N CYS A 67 -6.30 -9.18 11.27
CA CYS A 67 -7.32 -10.20 10.99
C CYS A 67 -8.65 -9.65 10.40
N ARG A 68 -8.85 -8.33 10.41
CA ARG A 68 -10.05 -7.65 9.87
C ARG A 68 -11.36 -7.91 10.62
N GLU A 69 -11.27 -8.41 11.84
CA GLU A 69 -12.41 -8.48 12.75
C GLU A 69 -12.52 -7.20 13.58
N LEU A 70 -13.73 -6.92 14.06
CA LEU A 70 -14.01 -5.81 14.96
C LEU A 70 -13.76 -6.22 16.41
N GLY A 71 -13.72 -5.23 17.31
CA GLY A 71 -13.72 -5.47 18.77
C GLY A 71 -12.34 -5.65 19.41
N HIS A 72 -11.24 -5.49 18.68
CA HIS A 72 -9.91 -5.48 19.28
C HIS A 72 -8.92 -4.62 18.50
N GLN A 73 -7.90 -4.15 19.22
CA GLN A 73 -6.75 -3.51 18.60
C GLN A 73 -5.74 -4.53 18.09
N VAL A 74 -4.91 -4.09 17.15
CA VAL A 74 -3.89 -4.91 16.49
C VAL A 74 -2.88 -5.49 17.48
N ARG A 75 -2.62 -4.76 18.57
CA ARG A 75 -1.72 -5.19 19.65
C ARG A 75 -2.25 -6.40 20.43
N GLU A 76 -3.57 -6.59 20.43
CA GLU A 76 -4.26 -7.68 21.13
C GLU A 76 -4.69 -8.80 20.17
N CYS A 77 -4.41 -8.67 18.89
CA CYS A 77 -4.83 -9.61 17.87
C CYS A 77 -4.05 -10.93 17.99
N ARG A 78 -4.77 -12.02 18.27
CA ARG A 78 -4.24 -13.41 18.26
C ARG A 78 -4.64 -14.19 17.01
N ASN A 79 -5.44 -13.58 16.14
CA ASN A 79 -5.98 -14.22 14.95
C ASN A 79 -5.00 -14.16 13.78
N ARG A 80 -5.15 -15.12 12.86
CA ARG A 80 -4.32 -15.18 11.65
C ARG A 80 -4.53 -13.94 10.77
N PRO A 81 -3.49 -13.50 10.04
CA PRO A 81 -3.62 -12.37 9.12
C PRO A 81 -4.66 -12.67 8.04
N CYS A 82 -5.49 -11.69 7.71
CA CYS A 82 -6.54 -11.81 6.71
C CYS A 82 -6.60 -10.59 5.79
N CYS A 83 -6.70 -10.86 4.48
CA CYS A 83 -6.93 -9.86 3.46
C CYS A 83 -8.40 -9.88 3.04
N PRO A 84 -9.19 -8.84 3.37
CA PRO A 84 -10.63 -8.86 3.11
C PRO A 84 -10.91 -8.81 1.60
N VAL A 85 -10.04 -8.15 0.84
CA VAL A 85 -10.15 -8.04 -0.62
C VAL A 85 -9.95 -9.38 -1.32
N TYR A 86 -9.07 -10.24 -0.79
CA TYR A 86 -8.84 -11.59 -1.33
C TYR A 86 -9.90 -12.57 -0.83
N ARG A 87 -10.35 -12.44 0.43
CA ARG A 87 -11.45 -13.24 0.98
C ARG A 87 -12.73 -13.07 0.14
N GLU A 88 -13.04 -11.84 -0.27
CA GLU A 88 -14.21 -11.54 -1.11
C GLU A 88 -14.09 -12.06 -2.56
N ARG A 89 -12.92 -12.51 -2.98
CA ARG A 89 -12.63 -13.00 -4.34
C ARG A 89 -12.21 -14.47 -4.37
N ASP A 90 -12.37 -15.17 -3.24
CA ASP A 90 -11.96 -16.57 -3.07
C ASP A 90 -10.49 -16.85 -3.44
N TYR A 91 -9.61 -15.85 -3.25
CA TYR A 91 -8.17 -16.01 -3.41
C TYR A 91 -7.48 -16.33 -2.07
N PRO A 92 -6.25 -16.89 -2.08
CA PRO A 92 -5.45 -17.10 -0.88
C PRO A 92 -5.28 -15.81 -0.04
N TYR A 93 -6.05 -15.72 1.06
CA TYR A 93 -6.23 -14.47 1.82
C TYR A 93 -5.47 -14.42 3.14
N VAL A 94 -4.64 -15.45 3.44
CA VAL A 94 -3.86 -15.54 4.69
C VAL A 94 -2.62 -14.64 4.62
N HIS A 95 -2.85 -13.34 4.49
CA HIS A 95 -1.85 -12.29 4.47
C HIS A 95 -2.48 -10.96 4.87
N ARG A 96 -1.66 -10.01 5.30
CA ARG A 96 -2.16 -8.70 5.73
C ARG A 96 -2.44 -7.82 4.52
N ALA A 97 -3.67 -7.27 4.41
CA ALA A 97 -3.97 -6.36 3.30
C ALA A 97 -2.97 -5.17 3.26
N GLY A 98 -2.32 -4.98 2.12
CA GLY A 98 -1.26 -3.97 1.93
C GLY A 98 0.15 -4.40 2.33
N SER A 99 0.38 -5.66 2.71
CA SER A 99 1.74 -6.23 2.80
C SER A 99 2.35 -6.41 1.42
N ASP A 100 3.66 -6.68 1.34
CA ASP A 100 4.34 -6.99 0.07
C ASP A 100 3.71 -8.17 -0.68
N ASN A 101 3.18 -9.16 0.07
CA ASN A 101 2.46 -10.31 -0.50
C ASN A 101 1.05 -9.98 -1.01
N CYS A 102 0.50 -8.82 -0.67
CA CYS A 102 -0.82 -8.40 -1.09
C CYS A 102 -0.70 -7.73 -2.46
N ARG A 103 -0.85 -8.51 -3.54
CA ARG A 103 -0.81 -7.92 -4.88
C ARG A 103 -1.92 -6.90 -5.03
N PRO A 104 -1.67 -5.81 -5.77
CA PRO A 104 -2.64 -4.75 -5.91
C PRO A 104 -3.89 -5.25 -6.62
N VAL A 105 -4.98 -5.32 -5.87
CA VAL A 105 -6.30 -5.60 -6.39
C VAL A 105 -7.05 -4.28 -6.52
N LEU A 106 -7.50 -3.98 -7.74
CA LEU A 106 -8.35 -2.82 -8.01
C LEU A 106 -9.64 -2.92 -7.19
N PRO A 107 -10.20 -1.80 -6.69
CA PRO A 107 -11.49 -1.80 -6.02
C PRO A 107 -12.53 -2.49 -6.91
N MET A 108 -13.42 -3.26 -6.29
CA MET A 108 -14.54 -3.89 -7.00
C MET A 108 -15.38 -2.78 -7.63
N GLN A 109 -15.37 -2.69 -8.96
CA GLN A 109 -16.22 -1.76 -9.68
C GLN A 109 -17.65 -2.32 -9.57
N THR A 110 -18.42 -1.84 -8.60
CA THR A 110 -19.88 -1.91 -8.70
C THR A 110 -20.23 -1.08 -9.92
N ASN A 111 -20.84 -1.68 -10.96
CA ASN A 111 -21.16 -1.07 -12.26
C ASN A 111 -21.41 0.45 -12.17
N ALA A 112 -20.36 1.24 -12.39
CA ALA A 112 -20.43 2.69 -12.37
C ALA A 112 -19.36 3.21 -13.32
N VAL A 113 -19.83 3.41 -14.55
CA VAL A 113 -19.21 4.17 -15.64
C VAL A 113 -17.91 3.59 -16.19
N ARG A 114 -18.05 2.78 -17.24
CA ARG A 114 -17.05 2.67 -18.30
C ARG A 114 -16.71 4.08 -18.77
N ARG A 115 -15.58 4.64 -18.32
CA ARG A 115 -14.91 5.66 -19.14
C ARG A 115 -14.21 4.89 -20.25
N ASN A 116 -14.83 4.89 -21.42
CA ASN A 116 -14.16 4.51 -22.65
C ASN A 116 -12.90 5.37 -22.78
N SER A 117 -11.75 4.71 -22.73
CA SER A 117 -10.51 5.23 -23.33
C SER A 117 -9.98 4.14 -24.27
N PHE A 118 -10.67 3.95 -25.39
CA PHE A 118 -10.09 3.37 -26.60
C PHE A 118 -9.71 4.56 -27.49
N ARG A 119 -8.40 4.80 -27.64
CA ARG A 119 -7.57 4.61 -28.87
C ARG A 119 -7.96 5.61 -29.97
N THR A 120 -7.06 6.41 -30.56
CA THR A 120 -5.80 6.09 -31.28
C THR A 120 -4.92 7.36 -31.32
N GLY A 121 -3.58 7.29 -31.39
CA GLY A 121 -2.78 7.40 -32.63
C GLY A 121 -2.86 8.83 -33.21
N GLU A 122 -1.80 9.60 -33.46
CA GLU A 122 -0.60 9.29 -34.26
C GLU A 122 0.50 10.35 -34.02
N PHE A 123 1.63 10.14 -34.71
CA PHE A 123 2.89 10.86 -34.79
C PHE A 123 2.80 12.39 -34.92
#